data_AF-A0A382VKS5-F1
#
_entry.id   AF-A0A382VKS5-F1
#
_cell.length_a   1.000
_cell.length_b   1.000
_cell.length_c   1.000
_cell.angle_alpha   90.00
_cell.angle_beta   90.00
_cell.angle_gamma   90.00
#
_symmetry.space_group_name_H-M   'P 1'
#
loop_
_entity.id
_entity.type
_entity.pdbx_description
1 polymer ?
#
loop_
_entity_poly.entity_id
_entity_poly.type
_entity_poly.pdbx_seq_one_letter_code
_entity_poly.pdbx_strand_id
1 'polypeptide(L)' 'FSYLANDVNCDFEFGPLQKISIENQLKAYKHNGFWQCMDNVRERDYLDELVNNHEAPWIQDKINKIKN' A
#
# COMPACT_ATOMS: atom_id res chain seq x y z
N PHE A 1 20.88 -4.94 -15.10
CA PHE A 1 19.50 -4.81 -14.62
C PHE A 1 18.85 -3.64 -15.34
N SER A 2 17.86 -3.87 -16.21
CA SER A 2 17.17 -2.80 -16.93
C SER A 2 15.72 -3.21 -17.20
N TYR A 3 14.92 -3.23 -16.13
CA TYR A 3 13.46 -3.39 -16.23
C TYR A 3 12.75 -2.03 -16.28
N LEU A 4 13.43 -0.96 -15.87
CA LEU A 4 12.92 0.40 -15.84
C LEU A 4 13.67 1.24 -16.87
N ALA A 5 12.93 2.02 -17.66
CA ALA A 5 13.51 3.04 -18.52
C ALA A 5 13.68 4.34 -17.72
N ASN A 6 14.72 5.11 -18.02
CA ASN A 6 14.91 6.44 -17.44
C ASN A 6 14.15 7.49 -18.28
N ASP A 7 12.84 7.34 -18.33
CA ASP A 7 11.88 8.10 -19.16
C ASP A 7 10.62 8.40 -18.34
N VAL A 8 10.01 9.56 -18.58
CA VAL A 8 8.75 10.01 -17.96
C VAL A 8 7.55 9.14 -18.34
N ASN A 9 7.61 8.41 -19.45
CA ASN A 9 6.55 7.48 -19.87
C ASN A 9 6.76 6.06 -19.32
N CYS A 10 7.73 5.85 -18.42
CA CYS A 10 7.96 4.54 -17.81
C CYS A 10 6.92 4.26 -16.71
N ASP A 11 5.87 3.52 -17.05
CA ASP A 11 4.90 3.00 -16.09
C ASP A 11 5.44 1.74 -15.42
N PHE A 12 5.46 1.70 -14.08
CA PHE A 12 5.99 0.54 -13.36
C PHE A 12 5.08 -0.69 -13.52
N GLU A 13 3.78 -0.46 -13.46
CA GLU A 13 2.73 -1.46 -13.54
C GLU A 13 2.58 -2.04 -14.95
N PHE A 14 2.86 -1.23 -15.98
CA PHE A 14 2.73 -1.62 -17.37
C PHE A 14 4.10 -1.89 -18.02
N GLY A 15 4.42 -3.18 -18.21
CA GLY A 15 5.69 -3.63 -18.78
C GLY A 15 6.65 -4.21 -17.73
N PRO A 16 7.24 -3.42 -16.81
CA PRO A 16 8.21 -3.90 -15.84
C PRO A 16 7.65 -5.00 -14.93
N LEU A 17 6.53 -4.76 -14.24
CA LEU A 17 5.90 -5.75 -13.36
C LEU A 17 5.47 -7.02 -14.11
N GLN A 18 4.97 -6.88 -15.33
CA GLN A 18 4.58 -8.01 -16.17
C GLN A 18 5.80 -8.87 -16.54
N LYS A 19 6.90 -8.24 -16.94
CA LYS A 19 8.13 -8.93 -17.32
C LYS A 19 8.71 -9.73 -16.16
N ILE A 20 8.83 -9.13 -14.97
CA ILE A 20 9.36 -9.84 -13.80
C ILE A 20 8.40 -10.94 -13.31
N SER A 21 7.10 -10.80 -13.55
CA SER A 21 6.12 -11.87 -13.29
C SER A 21 6.35 -13.07 -14.22
N ILE A 22 6.50 -12.83 -15.53
CA ILE A 22 6.79 -13.87 -16.53
C ILE A 22 8.13 -14.57 -16.25
N GLU A 23 9.14 -13.83 -15.80
CA GLU A 23 10.47 -14.35 -15.45
C GLU A 23 10.50 -15.06 -14.07
N ASN A 24 9.36 -15.24 -13.40
CA ASN A 24 9.23 -15.83 -12.07
C ASN A 24 10.05 -15.10 -10.98
N GLN A 25 10.27 -13.81 -11.16
CA GLN A 25 10.96 -12.92 -10.22
C GLN A 25 10.00 -12.12 -9.33
N LEU A 26 8.69 -12.20 -9.58
CA LEU A 26 7.65 -11.59 -8.74
C LEU A 26 6.99 -12.63 -7.84
N LYS A 27 6.86 -12.32 -6.54
CA LYS A 27 6.06 -13.08 -5.58
C LYS A 27 4.99 -12.20 -4.99
N ALA A 28 3.84 -12.79 -4.68
CA ALA A 28 2.74 -12.10 -4.01
C ALA A 28 2.67 -12.54 -2.53
N TYR A 29 2.42 -11.57 -1.64
CA TYR A 29 2.12 -11.82 -0.24
C TYR A 29 0.65 -11.48 0.03
N LYS A 30 -0.07 -12.39 0.68
CA LYS A 30 -1.47 -12.17 1.06
C LYS A 30 -1.53 -11.43 2.39
N HIS A 31 -1.81 -10.13 2.34
CA HIS A 31 -2.08 -9.34 3.54
C HIS A 31 -3.50 -9.62 4.05
N ASN A 32 -3.62 -9.97 5.34
CA ASN A 32 -4.91 -10.27 5.97
C ASN A 32 -5.39 -9.16 6.92
N GLY A 33 -4.60 -8.09 7.08
CA GLY A 33 -4.96 -6.94 7.89
C GLY A 33 -5.72 -5.88 7.09
N PHE A 34 -5.99 -4.76 7.75
CA PHE A 34 -6.59 -3.60 7.09
C PHE A 34 -5.67 -3.04 6.00
N TRP A 35 -6.27 -2.67 4.86
CA TRP A 35 -5.66 -1.92 3.77
C TRP A 35 -6.74 -1.09 3.06
N GLN A 36 -6.46 0.18 2.80
CA GLN A 36 -7.36 1.12 2.13
C GLN A 36 -6.52 2.19 1.41
N CYS A 37 -6.84 2.50 0.15
CA CYS A 37 -6.26 3.62 -0.60
C CYS A 37 -7.03 4.93 -0.33
N MET A 38 -6.49 6.04 -0.85
CA MET A 38 -7.05 7.39 -0.73
C MET A 38 -6.97 8.10 -2.09
N ASP A 39 -7.84 7.69 -3.00
CA ASP A 39 -7.94 8.18 -4.37
C ASP A 39 -8.99 9.30 -4.49
N ASN A 40 -9.95 9.37 -3.56
CA ASN A 40 -11.00 10.38 -3.54
C ASN A 40 -11.28 11.00 -2.15
N VAL A 41 -12.07 12.07 -2.15
CA VAL A 41 -12.42 12.84 -0.94
C VAL A 41 -13.15 12.00 0.11
N ARG A 42 -13.99 11.05 -0.32
CA ARG A 42 -14.72 10.18 0.61
C ARG A 42 -13.77 9.25 1.38
N GLU A 43 -12.75 8.72 0.70
CA GLU A 43 -11.75 7.86 1.32
C GLU A 43 -10.87 8.66 2.28
N ARG A 44 -10.51 9.90 1.93
CA ARG A 44 -9.84 10.82 2.86
C ARG A 44 -10.68 11.02 4.12
N ASP A 45 -11.93 11.42 3.97
CA ASP A 45 -12.81 11.71 5.12
C ASP A 45 -12.99 10.48 6.03
N TYR A 46 -13.08 9.29 5.43
CA TYR A 46 -13.14 8.02 6.17
C TYR A 46 -11.83 7.71 6.93
N LEU A 47 -10.67 7.86 6.28
CA LEU A 47 -9.38 7.62 6.93
C LEU A 47 -9.13 8.65 8.04
N ASP A 48 -9.53 9.91 7.84
CA ASP A 48 -9.46 10.96 8.86
C ASP A 48 -10.35 10.65 10.07
N GLU A 49 -11.56 10.12 9.86
CA GLU A 49 -12.44 9.68 10.94
C GLU A 49 -11.77 8.58 11.79
N LEU A 50 -11.18 7.57 11.14
CA LEU A 50 -10.46 6.49 11.85
C LEU A 50 -9.30 7.04 12.69
N VAL A 51 -8.57 8.04 12.19
CA VAL A 51 -7.49 8.67 12.94
C VAL A 51 -8.04 9.47 14.13
N ASN A 52 -9.05 10.31 13.90
CA ASN A 52 -9.66 11.16 14.93
C ASN A 52 -10.30 10.35 16.07
N ASN A 53 -10.82 9.16 15.76
CA ASN A 53 -11.40 8.25 16.73
C ASN A 53 -10.37 7.34 17.42
N HIS A 54 -9.08 7.43 17.08
CA HIS A 54 -8.03 6.50 17.54
C HIS A 54 -8.28 5.04 17.17
N GLU A 55 -8.92 4.81 16.02
CA GLU A 55 -9.27 3.48 15.50
C GLU A 55 -8.43 3.08 14.28
N ALA A 56 -7.57 3.97 13.77
CA ALA A 56 -6.73 3.74 12.60
C ALA A 56 -5.76 2.56 12.80
N PRO A 57 -5.98 1.40 12.15
CA PRO A 57 -5.21 0.18 12.40
C PRO A 57 -3.77 0.23 11.89
N TRP A 58 -3.43 1.21 11.04
CA TRP A 58 -2.08 1.45 10.55
C TRP A 58 -1.23 2.33 11.48
N ILE A 59 -1.85 3.00 12.47
CA ILE A 59 -1.15 3.79 13.46
C ILE A 59 -0.89 2.91 14.69
N GLN A 60 0.39 2.75 15.03
CA GLN A 60 0.78 2.06 16.27
C GLN A 60 0.72 3.02 17.46
N ASP A 61 -0.42 3.05 18.14
CA ASP A 61 -0.52 3.77 19.41
C ASP A 61 0.24 3.00 20.51
N LYS A 62 1.23 3.67 21.13
CA LYS A 62 1.97 3.13 22.29
C LYS A 62 1.04 2.79 23.47
N ILE A 63 -0.19 3.31 23.48
CA ILE A 63 -1.22 3.06 24.50
C ILE A 63 -1.69 1.59 24.48
N ASN A 64 -1.74 0.95 23.30
CA ASN A 64 -2.16 -0.45 23.19
C ASN A 64 -1.09 -1.47 23.65
N LYS A 65 0.15 -1.03 23.91
CA LYS A 65 1.20 -1.88 24.51
C LYS A 65 1.08 -2.04 26.04
N ILE A 66 0.27 -1.22 26.72
CA ILE A 66 0.12 -1.26 28.19
C ILE A 66 -1.06 -2.17 28.62
N LYS A 67 -1.91 -2.60 27.67
CA LYS A 67 -3.09 -3.44 27.95
C LYS A 67 -2.89 -4.95 27.70
N ASN A 68 -1.69 -5.41 27.38
CA ASN A 68 -1.34 -6.82 27.26
C ASN A 68 -0.23 -7.20 28.24
#